data_AF-A0A497BZZ0-F1
#
_entry.id   AF-A0A497BZZ0-F1
#
_cell.length_a   1.000
_cell.length_b   1.000
_cell.length_c   1.000
_cell.angle_alpha   90.00
_cell.angle_beta   90.00
_cell.angle_gamma   90.00
#
_symmetry.space_group_name_H-M   'P 1'
#
loop_
_entity.id
_entity.type
_entity.pdbx_description
1 polymer ?
#
loop_
_entity_poly.entity_id
_entity_poly.type
_entity_poly.pdbx_seq_one_letter_code
_entity_poly.pdbx_strand_id
1 'polypeptide(L)'
;MSQPGMGAMLHYLGGGSPKNPEEYYGRKIADAVFKDSEIKLVFDDGVGIRILDSAQSCCEERYMTCDDNIKDLIGNTLTAIETKEGPETNDGYGEVHEVVFLIIKAGHEEISVATHNEHNGYYGGFGISLDEIK
;
A
#
# COMPACT_ATOMS: atom_id res chain seq x y z
N MET A 1 -14.11 28.42 -10.32
CA MET A 1 -13.87 27.35 -11.32
C MET A 1 -12.36 27.20 -11.42
N SER A 2 -11.69 26.12 -11.05
CA SER A 2 -12.04 24.77 -10.60
C SER A 2 -11.09 24.44 -9.45
N GLN A 3 -11.58 23.74 -8.41
CA GLN A 3 -10.71 23.19 -7.37
C GLN A 3 -9.71 22.21 -8.03
N PRO A 4 -8.41 22.23 -7.66
CA PRO A 4 -7.53 21.12 -7.95
C PRO A 4 -8.02 19.92 -7.12
N GLY A 5 -8.32 18.82 -7.80
CA GLY A 5 -8.77 17.57 -7.20
C GLY A 5 -7.72 17.06 -6.21
N MET A 6 -8.16 16.81 -4.98
CA MET A 6 -7.44 16.04 -3.98
C MET A 6 -7.38 14.58 -4.45
N GLY A 7 -6.39 14.23 -5.25
CA GLY A 7 -6.00 12.84 -5.55
C GLY A 7 -5.01 12.35 -4.49
N ALA A 8 -5.41 11.32 -3.75
CA ALA A 8 -4.67 10.47 -2.80
C ALA A 8 -3.35 11.02 -2.20
N MET A 9 -3.44 11.66 -1.03
CA MET A 9 -2.32 11.73 -0.09
C MET A 9 -2.02 10.31 0.44
N LEU A 10 -0.99 9.65 -0.07
CA LEU A 10 -0.29 8.58 0.65
C LEU A 10 0.50 9.26 1.79
N HIS A 11 -0.03 9.31 3.01
CA HIS A 11 0.52 10.13 4.11
C HIS A 11 0.67 9.34 5.42
N TYR A 12 1.89 9.21 5.96
CA TYR A 12 2.36 9.93 7.16
C TYR A 12 3.89 9.74 7.33
N LEU A 13 4.61 10.81 7.65
CA LEU A 13 6.09 10.91 7.70
C LEU A 13 6.86 10.79 6.36
N GLY A 14 6.95 11.92 5.65
CA GLY A 14 8.19 12.29 4.95
C GLY A 14 8.54 11.60 3.62
N GLY A 15 7.70 10.72 3.09
CA GLY A 15 7.94 10.07 1.81
C GLY A 15 6.64 9.66 1.14
N GLY A 16 6.02 10.59 0.41
CA GLY A 16 5.08 10.16 -0.62
C GLY A 16 5.82 9.37 -1.67
N SER A 17 5.17 8.35 -2.24
CA SER A 17 5.69 7.63 -3.40
C SER A 17 6.21 8.63 -4.46
N PRO A 18 7.40 8.41 -5.07
CA PRO A 18 7.88 9.25 -6.17
C PRO A 18 6.96 9.16 -7.41
N LYS A 19 6.06 8.18 -7.43
CA LYS A 19 5.16 7.85 -8.53
C LYS A 19 3.70 7.91 -8.12
N ASN A 20 2.89 8.50 -8.98
CA ASN A 20 1.44 8.51 -8.80
C ASN A 20 0.86 7.17 -9.28
N PRO A 21 0.02 6.48 -8.48
CA PRO A 21 -0.60 5.22 -8.88
C PRO A 21 -1.50 5.37 -10.11
N GLU A 22 -2.03 6.58 -10.35
CA GLU A 22 -2.85 6.91 -11.52
C GLU A 22 -2.15 6.65 -12.86
N GLU A 23 -0.81 6.66 -12.91
CA GLU A 23 -0.02 6.36 -14.12
C GLU A 23 -0.19 4.91 -14.62
N TYR A 24 -0.70 4.03 -13.75
CA TYR A 24 -0.85 2.60 -14.01
C TYR A 24 -2.32 2.18 -14.15
N TYR A 25 -3.27 3.08 -13.92
CA TYR A 25 -4.69 2.78 -14.05
C TYR A 25 -5.07 2.52 -15.51
N GLY A 26 -6.01 1.60 -15.71
CA GLY A 26 -6.41 1.14 -17.04
C GLY A 26 -5.50 0.05 -17.63
N ARG A 27 -4.36 -0.27 -17.00
CA ARG A 27 -3.51 -1.39 -17.42
C ARG A 27 -4.03 -2.72 -16.90
N LYS A 28 -3.85 -3.77 -17.70
CA LYS A 28 -4.25 -5.12 -17.34
C LYS A 28 -3.14 -5.81 -16.55
N ILE A 29 -3.50 -6.39 -15.41
CA ILE A 29 -2.56 -7.11 -14.55
C ILE A 29 -2.31 -8.49 -15.16
N ALA A 30 -1.05 -8.77 -15.51
CA ALA A 30 -0.59 -10.05 -16.04
C ALA A 30 -0.08 -10.99 -14.95
N ASP A 31 0.53 -10.44 -13.89
CA ASP A 31 0.98 -11.21 -12.72
C ASP A 31 0.84 -10.37 -11.45
N ALA A 32 0.58 -11.04 -10.32
CA ALA A 32 0.41 -10.41 -9.02
C ALA A 32 0.92 -11.32 -7.90
N VAL A 33 1.83 -10.80 -7.07
CA VAL A 33 2.49 -11.57 -6.01
C VAL A 33 2.57 -10.72 -4.74
N PHE A 34 2.21 -11.33 -3.62
CA PHE A 34 2.48 -10.81 -2.28
C PHE A 34 3.52 -11.70 -1.62
N LYS A 35 4.69 -11.13 -1.30
CA LYS A 35 5.77 -11.88 -0.67
C LYS A 35 6.70 -10.93 0.08
N ASP A 36 7.20 -11.38 1.23
CA ASP A 36 8.22 -10.67 2.01
C ASP A 36 7.80 -9.22 2.38
N SER A 37 6.51 -9.03 2.70
CA SER A 37 5.88 -7.71 2.97
C SER A 37 5.93 -6.74 1.79
N GLU A 38 5.96 -7.26 0.55
CA GLU A 38 5.92 -6.47 -0.67
C GLU A 38 4.82 -7.00 -1.59
N ILE A 39 4.12 -6.08 -2.26
CA ILE A 39 3.20 -6.38 -3.36
C ILE A 39 3.91 -6.11 -4.68
N LYS A 40 3.87 -7.04 -5.62
CA LYS A 40 4.41 -6.89 -6.97
C LYS A 40 3.28 -7.13 -7.97
N LEU A 41 3.03 -6.15 -8.83
CA LEU A 41 2.11 -6.25 -9.95
C LEU A 41 2.90 -6.11 -11.25
N VAL A 42 2.69 -7.00 -12.20
CA VAL A 42 3.25 -6.91 -13.55
C VAL A 42 2.09 -6.74 -14.51
N PHE A 43 2.18 -5.76 -15.40
CA PHE A 43 1.17 -5.47 -16.40
C PHE A 43 1.47 -6.18 -17.74
N ASP A 44 0.47 -6.23 -18.62
CA ASP A 44 0.57 -6.87 -19.94
C ASP A 44 1.57 -6.19 -20.89
N ASP A 45 1.85 -4.91 -20.68
CA ASP A 45 2.89 -4.14 -21.38
C ASP A 45 4.32 -4.43 -20.87
N GLY A 46 4.46 -5.30 -19.86
CA GLY A 46 5.73 -5.69 -19.26
C GLY A 46 6.25 -4.73 -18.19
N VAL A 47 5.55 -3.62 -17.91
CA VAL A 47 5.89 -2.74 -16.79
C VAL A 47 5.48 -3.42 -15.48
N GLY A 48 6.36 -3.39 -14.49
CA GLY A 48 6.03 -3.85 -13.14
C GLY A 48 6.02 -2.69 -12.14
N ILE A 49 5.18 -2.81 -11.12
CA ILE A 49 5.25 -1.95 -9.93
C ILE A 49 5.41 -2.80 -8.68
N ARG A 50 6.13 -2.26 -7.69
CA ARG A 50 6.19 -2.77 -6.34
C ARG A 50 5.58 -1.76 -5.36
N ILE A 51 4.86 -2.26 -4.36
CA ILE A 51 4.29 -1.47 -3.27
C ILE A 51 4.74 -2.07 -1.94
N LEU A 52 5.26 -1.23 -1.06
CA LEU A 52 5.77 -1.63 0.26
C LEU A 52 5.70 -0.45 1.25
N ASP A 53 5.74 -0.75 2.55
CA ASP A 53 6.07 0.26 3.56
C ASP A 53 7.59 0.47 3.61
N SER A 54 8.04 1.62 3.13
CA SER A 54 9.45 2.01 3.11
C SER A 54 9.81 3.03 4.20
N ALA A 55 8.90 3.28 5.15
CA ALA A 55 9.26 4.09 6.31
C ALA A 55 10.37 3.41 7.12
N GLN A 56 11.23 4.23 7.71
CA GLN A 56 12.33 3.74 8.54
C GLN A 56 12.46 4.64 9.76
N SER A 57 12.04 4.15 10.93
CA SER A 57 12.47 4.69 12.22
C SER A 57 13.04 3.59 13.10
N CYS A 58 13.86 3.97 14.07
CA CYS A 58 14.39 3.02 15.05
C CYS A 58 13.28 2.62 16.04
N CYS A 59 13.32 1.35 16.47
CA CYS A 59 12.40 0.77 17.47
C CYS A 59 10.95 0.56 17.00
N GLU A 60 10.76 0.24 15.72
CA GLU A 60 9.47 -0.14 15.15
C GLU A 60 9.54 -1.56 14.57
N GLU A 61 8.48 -2.35 14.74
CA GLU A 61 8.26 -3.58 13.99
C GLU A 61 7.22 -3.31 12.90
N ARG A 62 7.65 -3.41 11.64
CA ARG A 62 6.83 -3.10 10.46
C ARG A 62 6.70 -4.32 9.57
N TYR A 63 5.47 -4.65 9.18
CA TYR A 63 5.20 -5.79 8.30
C TYR A 63 3.86 -5.64 7.59
N MET A 64 3.68 -6.36 6.49
CA MET A 64 2.41 -6.41 5.76
C MET A 64 1.81 -7.81 5.85
N THR A 65 0.48 -7.89 5.89
CA THR A 65 -0.28 -9.14 5.82
C THR A 65 -1.40 -9.01 4.79
N CYS A 66 -1.70 -10.11 4.10
CA CYS A 66 -2.75 -10.17 3.09
C CYS A 66 -3.55 -11.45 3.32
N ASP A 67 -4.79 -11.29 3.77
CA ASP A 67 -5.72 -12.40 3.99
C ASP A 67 -6.49 -12.76 2.70
N ASP A 68 -6.50 -11.85 1.72
CA ASP A 68 -7.11 -12.05 0.41
C ASP A 68 -6.19 -12.83 -0.54
N ASN A 69 -6.78 -13.42 -1.59
CA ASN A 69 -6.02 -14.08 -2.63
C ASN A 69 -5.56 -13.07 -3.69
N ILE A 70 -4.31 -12.61 -3.59
CA ILE A 70 -3.74 -11.62 -4.53
C ILE A 70 -3.83 -12.03 -6.02
N LYS A 71 -3.91 -13.34 -6.31
CA LYS A 71 -4.01 -13.84 -7.68
C LYS A 71 -5.34 -13.50 -8.34
N ASP A 72 -6.38 -13.15 -7.59
CA ASP A 72 -7.67 -12.78 -8.14
C ASP A 72 -7.59 -11.48 -8.95
N LEU A 73 -6.57 -10.64 -8.71
CA LEU A 73 -6.28 -9.47 -9.52
C LEU A 73 -5.80 -9.80 -10.95
N ILE A 74 -5.26 -11.00 -11.18
CA ILE A 74 -4.65 -11.37 -12.46
C ILE A 74 -5.73 -11.45 -13.55
N GLY A 75 -5.47 -10.79 -14.67
CA GLY A 75 -6.40 -10.70 -15.79
C GLY A 75 -7.40 -9.55 -15.68
N ASN A 76 -7.46 -8.84 -14.55
CA ASN A 76 -8.29 -7.66 -14.37
C ASN A 76 -7.52 -6.36 -14.68
N THR A 77 -8.27 -5.28 -14.90
CA THR A 77 -7.73 -3.94 -15.16
C THR A 77 -7.61 -3.17 -13.85
N LEU A 78 -6.42 -2.66 -13.53
CA LEU A 78 -6.20 -1.85 -12.33
C LEU A 78 -7.02 -0.55 -12.41
N THR A 79 -7.84 -0.29 -11.40
CA THR A 79 -8.73 0.88 -11.35
C THR A 79 -8.39 1.84 -10.21
N ALA A 80 -7.87 1.33 -9.09
CA ALA A 80 -7.45 2.17 -7.98
C ALA A 80 -6.43 1.48 -7.07
N ILE A 81 -5.55 2.29 -6.48
CA ILE A 81 -4.71 1.93 -5.33
C ILE A 81 -4.95 3.02 -4.28
N GLU A 82 -5.48 2.65 -3.12
CA GLU A 82 -5.93 3.58 -2.08
C GLU A 82 -5.43 3.11 -0.71
N THR A 83 -5.21 4.04 0.22
CA THR A 83 -4.97 3.72 1.62
C THR A 83 -6.19 4.06 2.46
N LYS A 84 -6.52 3.22 3.45
CA LYS A 84 -7.55 3.47 4.45
C LYS A 84 -6.96 3.30 5.84
N GLU A 85 -7.32 4.20 6.75
CA GLU A 85 -6.96 4.08 8.16
C GLU A 85 -7.59 2.81 8.74
N GLY A 86 -6.79 2.07 9.50
CA GLY A 86 -7.20 0.88 10.24
C GLY A 86 -7.27 1.16 11.75
N PRO A 87 -7.42 0.10 12.56
CA PRO A 87 -7.40 0.23 14.01
C PRO A 87 -6.03 0.65 14.53
N GLU A 88 -6.05 1.38 15.63
CA GLU A 88 -4.91 1.64 16.49
C GLU A 88 -5.20 1.03 17.87
N THR A 89 -4.24 0.33 18.44
CA THR A 89 -4.33 -0.20 19.80
C THR A 89 -3.13 0.23 20.63
N ASN A 90 -3.34 0.44 21.93
CA ASN A 90 -2.28 0.77 22.89
C ASN A 90 -2.37 -0.22 24.05
N ASP A 91 -1.23 -0.78 24.45
CA ASP A 91 -1.15 -1.80 25.51
C ASP A 91 -1.27 -1.23 26.94
N GLY A 92 -1.29 0.11 27.07
CA GLY A 92 -1.32 0.85 28.33
C GLY A 92 0.05 1.07 28.97
N TYR A 93 1.12 0.49 28.43
CA TYR A 93 2.51 0.63 28.88
C TYR A 93 3.37 1.44 27.90
N GLY A 94 2.77 1.90 26.81
CA GLY A 94 3.40 2.79 25.83
C GLY A 94 3.67 2.12 24.49
N GLU A 95 3.38 0.82 24.34
CA GLU A 95 3.40 0.17 23.03
C GLU A 95 2.08 0.47 22.29
N VAL A 96 2.23 0.84 21.02
CA VAL A 96 1.17 1.22 20.11
C VAL A 96 1.29 0.34 18.87
N HIS A 97 0.17 -0.22 18.44
CA HIS A 97 0.04 -0.94 17.18
C HIS A 97 -0.93 -0.18 16.28
N GLU A 98 -0.40 0.40 15.22
CA GLU A 98 -1.17 1.07 14.18
C GLU A 98 -1.34 0.14 12.98
N VAL A 99 -2.48 0.26 12.28
CA VAL A 99 -2.73 -0.44 11.03
C VAL A 99 -3.22 0.54 9.96
N VAL A 100 -2.67 0.43 8.75
CA VAL A 100 -3.22 1.06 7.54
C VAL A 100 -3.48 -0.01 6.50
N PHE A 101 -4.67 0.03 5.89
CA PHE A 101 -5.04 -0.87 4.80
C PHE A 101 -4.66 -0.27 3.46
N LEU A 102 -3.92 -1.01 2.66
CA LEU A 102 -3.71 -0.77 1.25
C LEU A 102 -4.77 -1.54 0.45
N ILE A 103 -5.63 -0.81 -0.25
CA ILE A 103 -6.72 -1.35 -1.05
C ILE A 103 -6.32 -1.29 -2.53
N ILE A 104 -6.31 -2.44 -3.20
CA ILE A 104 -6.04 -2.54 -4.63
C ILE A 104 -7.31 -3.02 -5.32
N LYS A 105 -7.83 -2.20 -6.23
CA LYS A 105 -9.04 -2.50 -7.02
C LYS A 105 -8.67 -2.81 -8.45
N ALA A 106 -9.16 -3.93 -8.97
CA ALA A 106 -8.99 -4.29 -10.37
C ALA A 106 -10.27 -4.91 -10.92
N GLY A 107 -10.88 -4.26 -11.91
CA GLY A 107 -12.17 -4.72 -12.46
C GLY A 107 -13.25 -4.78 -11.39
N HIS A 108 -13.73 -6.00 -11.09
CA HIS A 108 -14.71 -6.28 -10.03
C HIS A 108 -14.08 -6.82 -8.75
N GLU A 109 -12.77 -7.06 -8.77
CA GLU A 109 -12.01 -7.59 -7.64
C GLU A 109 -11.45 -6.44 -6.80
N GLU A 110 -11.43 -6.64 -5.49
CA GLU A 110 -10.80 -5.74 -4.52
C GLU A 110 -10.04 -6.62 -3.52
N ILE A 111 -8.78 -6.27 -3.27
CA ILE A 111 -8.00 -6.90 -2.19
C ILE A 111 -7.55 -5.84 -1.19
N SER A 112 -7.42 -6.26 0.06
CA SER A 112 -6.96 -5.46 1.18
C SER A 112 -5.69 -6.06 1.77
N VAL A 113 -4.64 -5.25 1.85
CA VAL A 113 -3.38 -5.61 2.49
C VAL A 113 -3.20 -4.75 3.72
N ALA A 114 -3.13 -5.37 4.89
CA ALA A 114 -2.89 -4.66 6.14
C ALA A 114 -1.40 -4.38 6.29
N THR A 115 -1.06 -3.12 6.55
CA THR A 115 0.29 -2.69 6.91
C THR A 115 0.29 -2.38 8.39
N HIS A 116 1.18 -3.02 9.14
CA HIS A 116 1.29 -2.94 10.58
C HIS A 116 2.53 -2.14 10.98
N ASN A 117 2.38 -1.30 12.00
CA ASN A 117 3.48 -0.62 12.66
C ASN A 117 3.32 -0.75 14.17
N GLU A 118 4.19 -1.53 14.80
CA GLU A 118 4.25 -1.66 16.26
C GLU A 118 5.42 -0.82 16.80
N HIS A 119 5.15 0.09 17.72
CA HIS A 119 6.12 1.09 18.18
C HIS A 119 5.85 1.56 19.61
N ASN A 120 6.82 2.25 20.21
CA ASN A 120 6.74 2.70 21.61
C ASN A 120 6.00 4.05 21.82
N GLY A 121 5.05 4.38 20.94
CA GLY A 121 4.27 5.63 21.00
C GLY A 121 5.00 6.90 20.56
N TYR A 122 6.30 6.86 20.24
CA TYR A 122 7.06 8.03 19.75
C TYR A 122 7.30 8.04 18.23
N TYR A 123 7.24 6.87 17.59
CA TYR A 123 7.55 6.67 16.17
C TYR A 123 6.37 5.99 15.50
N GLY A 124 5.46 6.76 14.88
CA GLY A 124 4.21 6.25 14.28
C GLY A 124 4.06 6.69 12.83
N GLY A 125 3.13 6.08 12.10
CA GLY A 125 2.83 6.38 10.70
C GLY A 125 3.45 5.41 9.68
N PHE A 126 3.11 5.61 8.41
CA PHE A 126 3.38 4.68 7.32
C PHE A 126 3.96 5.37 6.09
N GLY A 127 4.99 4.77 5.50
CA GLY A 127 5.63 5.22 4.27
C GLY A 127 5.28 4.29 3.10
N ILE A 128 4.01 4.23 2.71
CA ILE A 128 3.60 3.39 1.58
C ILE A 128 4.16 3.97 0.28
N SER A 129 5.15 3.28 -0.28
CA SER A 129 5.87 3.68 -1.49
C SER A 129 5.49 2.79 -2.67
N LEU A 130 5.41 3.39 -3.85
CA LEU A 130 5.24 2.71 -5.12
C LEU A 130 6.48 2.98 -5.99
N ASP A 131 7.15 1.91 -6.40
CA ASP A 131 8.28 1.98 -7.32
C ASP A 131 8.02 1.15 -8.57
N GLU A 132 8.54 1.59 -9.71
CA GLU A 132 8.56 0.79 -10.93
C GLU A 132 9.69 -0.24 -10.88
N ILE A 133 9.40 -1.47 -11.29
CA ILE A 133 10.36 -2.57 -11.42
C ILE A 133 10.46 -2.99 -12.89
N LYS A 134 11.68 -3.31 -13.32
CA LYS A 134 12.02 -3.77 -14.68
C LYS A 134 12.21 -5.28 -14.72
#